data_AF-A0A8J3JG52-F1
#
_entry.id   AF-A0A8J3JG52-F1
#
_cell.length_a   1.000
_cell.length_b   1.000
_cell.length_c   1.000
_cell.angle_alpha   90.00
_cell.angle_beta   90.00
_cell.angle_gamma   90.00
#
_symmetry.space_group_name_H-M   'P 1'
#
loop_
_entity.id
_entity.type
_entity.pdbx_description
1 polymer ?
#
loop_
_entity_poly.entity_id
_entity_poly.type
_entity_poly.pdbx_seq_one_letter_code
_entity_poly.pdbx_strand_id
1 'polypeptide(L)'
;MTYPFPASGLAVTSGHSATWTQSGANVTAVALSWNANLAPGASATIGYNGAWTTTNPEPTAFKLNGSTCTVSQERKGTFLTLCV
;
A
#
# COMPACT_ATOMS: atom_id res chain seq x y z
N MET A 1 -5.10 4.77 2.58
CA MET A 1 -3.64 4.72 2.81
C MET A 1 -2.93 5.40 1.66
N THR A 2 -1.89 6.17 1.92
CA THR A 2 -1.07 6.86 0.92
C THR A 2 0.41 6.67 1.23
N TYR A 3 1.21 6.44 0.20
CA TYR A 3 2.66 6.36 0.29
C TYR A 3 3.33 6.64 -1.06
N PRO A 4 4.55 7.19 -1.10
CA PRO A 4 5.30 7.36 -2.33
C PRO A 4 6.14 6.10 -2.64
N PHE A 5 6.25 5.75 -3.92
CA PHE A 5 7.30 4.86 -4.40
C PHE A 5 8.68 5.52 -4.23
N PRO A 6 9.68 4.78 -3.70
CA PRO A 6 11.01 5.33 -3.45
C PRO A 6 11.88 5.47 -4.71
N ALA A 7 11.45 4.90 -5.84
CA ALA A 7 12.15 4.99 -7.12
C ALA A 7 11.16 5.31 -8.26
N SER A 8 11.69 5.88 -9.33
CA SER A 8 10.96 6.05 -10.59
C SER A 8 10.84 4.72 -11.34
N GLY A 9 9.80 4.61 -12.18
CA GLY A 9 9.57 3.40 -12.98
C GLY A 9 8.81 2.28 -12.25
N LEU A 10 8.43 2.47 -10.98
CA LEU A 10 7.49 1.60 -10.28
C LEU A 10 6.05 1.99 -10.66
N ALA A 11 5.25 1.00 -11.02
CA ALA A 11 3.85 1.19 -11.38
C ALA A 11 2.98 0.09 -10.76
N VAL A 12 1.83 0.46 -10.19
CA VAL A 12 0.77 -0.47 -9.79
C VAL A 12 0.07 -0.97 -11.05
N THR A 13 -0.03 -2.28 -11.23
CA THR A 13 -0.67 -2.91 -12.40
C THR A 13 -2.06 -3.49 -12.08
N SER A 14 -2.22 -4.08 -10.91
CA SER A 14 -3.49 -4.63 -10.42
C SER A 14 -3.46 -4.70 -8.90
N GLY A 15 -4.61 -4.84 -8.25
CA GLY A 15 -4.64 -5.04 -6.81
C GLY A 15 -5.93 -5.65 -6.29
N HIS A 16 -5.90 -6.02 -5.02
CA HIS A 16 -6.98 -6.69 -4.31
C HIS A 16 -7.16 -6.05 -2.93
N SER A 17 -8.35 -6.25 -2.35
CA SER A 17 -8.73 -5.77 -1.01
C SER A 17 -8.65 -4.25 -0.79
N ALA A 18 -8.31 -3.48 -1.82
CA ALA A 18 -8.38 -2.02 -1.83
C ALA A 18 -8.53 -1.54 -3.28
N THR A 19 -9.06 -0.34 -3.45
CA THR A 19 -8.98 0.40 -4.71
C THR A 19 -7.64 1.10 -4.77
N TRP A 20 -6.82 0.70 -5.74
CA TRP A 20 -5.46 1.22 -5.91
C TRP A 20 -5.42 2.27 -7.03
N THR A 21 -4.80 3.40 -6.73
CA THR A 21 -4.57 4.47 -7.69
C THR A 21 -3.14 4.98 -7.54
N GLN A 22 -2.55 5.43 -8.63
CA GLN A 22 -1.19 5.97 -8.65
C GLN A 22 -1.15 7.26 -9.48
N SER A 23 -0.46 8.26 -8.96
CA SER A 23 -0.14 9.49 -9.68
C SER A 23 1.35 9.81 -9.52
N GLY A 24 2.12 9.65 -10.60
CA GLY A 24 3.59 9.71 -10.54
C GLY A 24 4.11 8.64 -9.58
N ALA A 25 4.87 9.05 -8.56
CA ALA A 25 5.33 8.15 -7.50
C ALA A 25 4.30 7.92 -6.39
N ASN A 26 3.23 8.70 -6.30
CA ASN A 26 2.29 8.64 -5.17
C ASN A 26 1.26 7.53 -5.39
N VAL A 27 1.22 6.56 -4.48
CA VAL A 27 0.24 5.49 -4.46
C VAL A 27 -0.81 5.75 -3.39
N THR A 28 -2.06 5.57 -3.75
CA THR A 28 -3.21 5.67 -2.84
C THR A 28 -4.03 4.38 -2.90
N ALA A 29 -4.21 3.77 -1.73
CA ALA A 29 -5.07 2.61 -1.53
C ALA A 29 -6.30 3.02 -0.70
N VAL A 30 -7.48 2.89 -1.27
CA VAL A 30 -8.76 3.15 -0.57
C VAL A 30 -9.37 1.82 -0.16
N ALA A 31 -9.69 1.66 1.12
CA ALA A 31 -10.33 0.47 1.64
C ALA A 31 -11.70 0.24 0.97
N LEU A 32 -12.09 -1.02 0.85
CA LEU A 32 -13.41 -1.42 0.40
C LEU A 32 -14.39 -1.39 1.59
N SER A 33 -15.69 -1.38 1.32
CA SER A 33 -16.72 -1.28 2.37
C SER A 33 -16.60 -2.34 3.47
N TRP A 34 -16.11 -3.54 3.14
CA TRP A 34 -15.96 -4.65 4.08
C TRP A 34 -14.69 -4.57 4.97
N ASN A 35 -13.69 -3.76 4.61
CA ASN A 35 -12.47 -3.54 5.42
C ASN A 35 -12.19 -2.07 5.71
N ALA A 36 -13.17 -1.18 5.49
CA ALA A 36 -13.05 0.23 5.81
C ALA A 36 -13.01 0.50 7.33
N ASN A 37 -13.62 -0.38 8.13
CA ASN A 37 -13.64 -0.25 9.58
C ASN A 37 -12.62 -1.18 10.23
N LEU A 38 -11.52 -0.59 10.73
CA LEU A 38 -10.54 -1.24 11.58
C LEU A 38 -10.69 -0.72 13.01
N ALA A 39 -10.92 -1.63 13.95
CA ALA A 39 -10.87 -1.30 15.37
C ALA A 39 -9.42 -0.96 15.79
N PRO A 40 -9.20 -0.21 16.88
CA PRO A 40 -7.86 0.02 17.41
C PRO A 40 -7.12 -1.31 17.66
N GLY A 41 -5.88 -1.42 17.17
CA GLY A 41 -5.09 -2.66 17.25
C GLY A 41 -5.53 -3.76 16.27
N ALA A 42 -6.56 -3.55 15.45
CA ALA A 42 -6.90 -4.46 14.35
C ALA A 42 -5.98 -4.23 13.15
N SER A 43 -5.91 -5.24 12.28
CA SER A 43 -5.14 -5.16 11.04
C SER A 43 -5.98 -5.58 9.84
N ALA A 44 -5.68 -4.98 8.68
CA ALA A 44 -6.18 -5.42 7.39
C ALA A 44 -5.00 -5.75 6.49
N THR A 45 -5.15 -6.83 5.72
CA THR A 45 -4.22 -7.18 4.66
C THR A 45 -4.79 -6.71 3.32
N ILE A 46 -4.05 -5.85 2.65
CA ILE A 46 -4.33 -5.40 1.29
C ILE A 46 -3.12 -5.69 0.41
N GLY A 47 -3.32 -5.78 -0.90
CA GLY A 47 -2.17 -5.98 -1.77
C GLY A 47 -2.37 -5.58 -3.22
N TYR A 48 -1.24 -5.42 -3.89
CA TYR A 48 -1.18 -5.08 -5.30
C TYR A 48 -0.07 -5.84 -6.02
N ASN A 49 -0.17 -5.92 -7.34
CA ASN A 49 0.93 -6.30 -8.19
C ASN A 49 1.51 -5.02 -8.79
N GLY A 50 2.83 -4.92 -8.77
CA GLY A 50 3.57 -3.81 -9.37
C GLY A 50 4.52 -4.28 -10.45
N ALA A 51 4.82 -3.39 -11.40
CA ALA A 51 5.90 -3.52 -12.36
C ALA A 51 6.99 -2.50 -12.03
N TRP A 52 8.25 -2.84 -12.27
CA TRP A 52 9.39 -1.93 -12.13
C TRP A 52 10.35 -2.09 -13.29
N THR A 53 11.04 -1.01 -13.66
CA THR A 53 11.98 -1.03 -14.80
C THR A 53 13.43 -1.32 -14.40
N THR A 54 13.85 -0.92 -13.20
CA THR A 54 15.27 -0.96 -12.81
C THR A 54 15.47 -1.46 -11.39
N THR A 55 14.85 -0.81 -10.41
CA THR A 55 14.92 -1.21 -8.99
C THR A 55 13.53 -1.26 -8.40
N ASN A 56 13.35 -2.04 -7.32
CA ASN A 56 12.11 -2.11 -6.56
C ASN A 56 12.41 -1.94 -5.07
N PRO A 57 12.79 -0.74 -4.61
CA PRO A 57 12.98 -0.50 -3.19
C PRO A 57 11.60 -0.49 -2.49
N GLU A 58 11.56 -1.03 -1.27
CA GLU A 58 10.34 -1.05 -0.47
C GLU A 58 10.00 0.36 0.02
N PRO A 59 8.75 0.84 -0.13
CA PRO A 59 8.33 2.09 0.49
C PRO A 59 8.38 1.95 2.01
N THR A 60 8.69 3.04 2.72
CA THR A 60 8.77 3.07 4.19
C THR A 60 7.83 4.09 4.83
N ALA A 61 7.31 5.04 4.05
CA ALA A 61 6.50 6.15 4.52
C ALA A 61 5.01 5.92 4.21
N PHE A 62 4.33 5.13 5.04
CA PHE A 62 2.89 4.88 4.90
C PHE A 62 2.07 5.79 5.80
N LYS A 63 0.98 6.31 5.24
CA LYS A 63 -0.03 7.07 5.99
C LYS A 63 -1.40 6.43 5.83
N LEU A 64 -2.06 6.10 6.93
CA LEU A 64 -3.46 5.68 6.96
C LEU A 64 -4.31 6.84 7.50
N ASN A 65 -5.29 7.29 6.71
CA ASN A 65 -6.16 8.42 7.06
C ASN A 65 -5.40 9.68 7.53
N GLY A 66 -4.20 9.92 7.00
CA GLY A 66 -3.33 11.05 7.33
C GLY A 66 -2.28 10.76 8.43
N SER A 67 -2.52 9.76 9.27
CA SER A 67 -1.61 9.34 10.35
C SER A 67 -0.52 8.40 9.81
N THR A 68 0.72 8.58 10.27
CA THR A 68 1.81 7.65 9.94
C THR A 68 1.49 6.28 10.54
N CYS A 69 1.59 5.22 9.74
CA CYS A 69 1.37 3.84 10.18
C CYS A 69 2.55 2.95 9.77
N THR A 70 2.85 1.96 10.59
CA THR A 70 3.77 0.89 10.20
C THR A 70 3.01 -0.18 9.43
N VAL A 71 3.67 -0.76 8.44
CA VAL A 71 3.12 -1.88 7.67
C VAL A 71 4.14 -3.02 7.65
N SER A 72 3.65 -4.25 7.68
CA SER A 72 4.48 -5.42 7.42
C SER A 72 4.39 -5.74 5.93
N GLN A 73 5.53 -5.63 5.22
CA GLN A 73 5.67 -5.95 3.79
C GLN A 73 6.13 -7.40 3.66
N GLU A 74 5.39 -8.25 2.94
CA GLU A 74 5.89 -9.57 2.57
C GLU A 74 6.65 -9.49 1.24
N ARG A 75 7.94 -9.89 1.22
CA ARG A 75 8.83 -9.74 0.06
C ARG A 75 8.46 -10.61 -1.15
N LYS A 76 7.54 -11.56 -1.02
CA LYS A 76 7.17 -12.53 -2.07
C LYS A 76 5.90 -12.18 -2.86
N GLY A 77 5.25 -11.08 -2.52
CA GLY A 77 4.04 -10.57 -3.16
C GLY A 77 3.59 -9.37 -2.35
N THR A 78 3.15 -8.28 -2.98
CA THR A 78 3.02 -7.01 -2.26
C THR A 78 1.76 -6.97 -1.38
N PHE A 79 1.81 -7.73 -0.28
CA PHE A 79 0.85 -7.75 0.80
C PHE A 79 1.32 -6.77 1.88
N LEU A 80 0.44 -5.85 2.23
CA LEU A 80 0.62 -4.85 3.27
C LEU A 80 -0.37 -5.16 4.38
N THR A 81 0.16 -5.54 5.53
CA THR A 81 -0.64 -5.59 6.76
C THR A 81 -0.51 -4.24 7.45
N LEU A 82 -1.62 -3.51 7.54
CA LEU A 82 -1.65 -2.22 8.24
C LEU A 82 -1.93 -2.46 9.72
N CYS A 83 -1.15 -1.80 10.58
CA CYS A 83 -1.45 -1.68 12.01
C CYS A 83 -1.94 -0.24 12.29
N VAL A 84 -3.09 -0.11 12.95
CA VAL A 84 -3.64 1.18 13.43
C VAL A 84 -3.09 1.47 14.81
#